data_AF-A0A9E5KKS5-F1
#
_entry.id   AF-A0A9E5KKS5-F1
#
_cell.length_a   1.000
_cell.length_b   1.000
_cell.length_c   1.000
_cell.angle_alpha   90.00
_cell.angle_beta   90.00
_cell.angle_gamma   90.00
#
_symmetry.space_group_name_H-M   'P 1'
#
loop_
_entity.id
_entity.type
_entity.pdbx_description
1 polymer ?
#
loop_
_entity_poly.entity_id
_entity_poly.type
_entity_poly.pdbx_seq_one_letter_code
_entity_poly.pdbx_strand_id
1 'polypeptide(L)'
;FPYRDALLKIGSAEAEVATAQASPGTILSADDKGLRIACQSGVLAIKSLQKPGGKMLPIREFLAGHPMKEGEVLPSRPMPVLVSPHPFPRVSKA
;
A
#
# COMPACT_ATOMS: atom_id res chain seq x y z
N PHE A 1 1.60 2.71 3.53
CA PHE A 1 1.92 3.71 2.50
C PHE A 1 1.10 4.98 2.73
N PRO A 2 1.59 6.16 2.31
CA PRO A 2 0.81 7.39 2.34
C PRO A 2 -0.33 7.29 1.32
N TYR A 3 -1.54 7.64 1.75
CA TYR A 3 -2.69 7.80 0.88
C TYR A 3 -3.49 9.00 1.37
N ARG A 4 -3.57 10.03 0.53
CA ARG A 4 -4.07 11.37 0.92
C ARG A 4 -3.33 11.84 2.18
N ASP A 5 -4.05 12.21 3.23
CA ASP A 5 -3.47 12.72 4.49
C ASP A 5 -3.21 11.63 5.54
N ALA A 6 -3.22 10.34 5.17
CA ALA A 6 -3.09 9.24 6.12
C ALA A 6 -2.02 8.21 5.71
N LEU A 7 -1.34 7.65 6.72
CA LEU A 7 -0.45 6.50 6.54
C LEU A 7 -1.24 5.20 6.73
N LEU A 8 -1.61 4.55 5.63
CA LEU A 8 -2.27 3.26 5.68
C LEU A 8 -1.25 2.15 5.95
N LYS A 9 -1.55 1.24 6.87
CA LYS A 9 -0.78 0.01 7.09
C LYS A 9 -1.41 -1.13 6.30
N ILE A 10 -0.57 -1.96 5.71
CA ILE A 10 -0.98 -3.20 5.04
C ILE A 10 -0.91 -4.32 6.08
N GLY A 11 -2.00 -5.06 6.27
CA GLY A 11 -2.03 -6.23 7.14
C GLY A 11 -1.65 -7.51 6.41
N SER A 12 -2.26 -7.73 5.25
CA SER A 12 -2.04 -8.89 4.39
C SER A 12 -2.16 -8.50 2.92
N ALA A 13 -1.28 -9.07 2.12
CA ALA A 13 -1.27 -8.91 0.68
C ALA A 13 -0.66 -10.15 0.03
N GLU A 14 -0.99 -10.39 -1.23
CA GLU A 14 -0.46 -11.46 -2.05
C GLU A 14 0.21 -10.88 -3.30
N ALA A 15 1.32 -11.50 -3.70
CA ALA A 15 1.97 -11.19 -4.95
C ALA A 15 1.33 -12.02 -6.07
N GLU A 16 0.79 -11.34 -7.07
CA GLU A 16 0.27 -11.95 -8.28
C GLU A 16 1.34 -11.83 -9.38
N VAL A 17 1.69 -12.98 -9.98
CA VAL A 17 2.59 -13.05 -11.14
C VAL A 17 1.77 -12.67 -12.38
N ALA A 18 1.50 -11.38 -12.53
CA ALA A 18 0.75 -10.81 -13.63
C ALA A 18 1.51 -9.64 -14.25
N THR A 19 1.45 -9.51 -15.57
CA THR A 19 2.06 -8.37 -16.27
C THR A 19 1.06 -7.21 -16.26
N ALA A 20 1.35 -6.17 -15.49
CA ALA A 20 0.57 -4.93 -15.53
C ALA A 20 1.26 -3.94 -16.50
N GLN A 21 0.55 -3.46 -17.51
CA GLN A 21 1.02 -2.40 -18.42
C GLN A 21 0.82 -0.99 -17.82
N ALA A 22 0.80 -0.87 -16.49
CA ALA A 22 0.56 0.39 -15.78
C ALA A 22 1.81 0.82 -15.02
N SER A 23 1.93 2.13 -14.74
CA SER A 23 3.02 2.65 -13.92
C SER A 23 3.03 2.02 -12.53
N PRO A 24 4.21 1.76 -11.94
CA PRO A 24 4.30 1.27 -10.56
C PRO A 24 3.54 2.19 -9.59
N GLY A 25 2.74 1.61 -8.70
CA GLY A 25 1.87 2.32 -7.77
C GLY A 25 0.45 2.57 -8.29
N THR A 26 0.14 2.24 -9.54
CA THR A 26 -1.21 2.42 -10.10
C THR A 26 -2.19 1.40 -9.51
N ILE A 27 -3.35 1.87 -9.04
CA ILE A 27 -4.45 0.99 -8.63
C ILE A 27 -5.11 0.42 -9.89
N LEU A 28 -4.97 -0.89 -10.08
CA LEU A 28 -5.55 -1.63 -11.20
C LEU A 28 -7.01 -1.98 -10.97
N SER A 29 -7.36 -2.33 -9.73
CA SER A 29 -8.74 -2.52 -9.29
C SER A 29 -8.87 -2.28 -7.80
N ALA A 30 -10.03 -1.80 -7.38
CA ALA A 30 -10.38 -1.58 -5.98
C ALA A 30 -11.80 -2.11 -5.73
N ASP A 31 -11.91 -3.43 -5.58
CA ASP A 31 -13.19 -4.12 -5.47
C ASP A 31 -13.25 -5.04 -4.22
N ASP A 32 -14.38 -5.73 -4.08
CA ASP A 32 -14.62 -6.68 -2.99
C ASP A 32 -13.61 -7.85 -2.97
N LYS A 33 -12.92 -8.13 -4.09
CA LYS A 33 -11.94 -9.21 -4.21
C LYS A 33 -10.55 -8.77 -3.75
N GLY A 34 -10.21 -7.50 -3.89
CA GLY A 34 -8.86 -7.03 -3.61
C GLY A 34 -8.63 -5.59 -4.05
N LEU A 35 -7.68 -4.93 -3.38
CA LEU A 35 -7.04 -3.74 -3.92
C LEU A 35 -5.78 -4.18 -4.65
N ARG A 36 -5.84 -4.22 -5.99
CA ARG A 36 -4.70 -4.62 -6.84
C ARG A 36 -3.92 -3.40 -7.29
N ILE A 37 -2.61 -3.42 -7.03
CA ILE A 37 -1.70 -2.32 -7.37
C ILE A 37 -0.62 -2.85 -8.31
N ALA A 38 -0.39 -2.15 -9.41
CA ALA A 38 0.71 -2.44 -10.32
C ALA A 38 2.05 -2.20 -9.62
N CYS A 39 2.94 -3.18 -9.68
CA CYS A 39 4.33 -3.02 -9.25
C CYS A 39 5.25 -2.93 -10.47
N GLN A 40 6.53 -2.62 -10.26
CA GLN A 40 7.52 -2.67 -11.34
C GLN A 40 7.62 -4.07 -11.98
N SER A 41 7.40 -5.10 -11.16
CA SER A 41 7.22 -6.47 -11.60
C SER A 41 6.06 -7.07 -10.84
N GLY A 42 5.08 -7.63 -11.54
CA GLY A 42 3.90 -8.23 -10.92
C GLY A 42 2.83 -7.24 -10.49
N VAL A 43 1.86 -7.77 -9.75
CA VAL A 43 0.76 -7.04 -9.13
C VAL A 43 0.71 -7.39 -7.66
N LEU A 44 0.49 -6.39 -6.80
CA LEU A 44 0.28 -6.58 -5.37
C LEU A 44 -1.22 -6.54 -5.08
N ALA A 45 -1.80 -7.66 -4.65
CA ALA A 45 -3.19 -7.77 -4.25
C ALA A 45 -3.32 -7.62 -2.73
N ILE A 46 -3.74 -6.44 -2.28
CA ILE A 46 -3.93 -6.15 -0.86
C ILE A 46 -5.28 -6.68 -0.38
N LYS A 47 -5.24 -7.42 0.74
CA LYS A 47 -6.41 -8.06 1.36
C LYS A 47 -6.89 -7.34 2.61
N SER A 48 -6.00 -6.68 3.35
CA SER A 48 -6.38 -5.91 4.55
C SER A 48 -5.56 -4.63 4.72
N LEU A 49 -6.26 -3.59 5.18
CA LEU A 49 -5.72 -2.26 5.41
C LEU A 49 -6.13 -1.71 6.77
N GLN A 50 -5.28 -0.86 7.33
CA GLN A 50 -5.54 -0.14 8.57
C GLN A 50 -5.21 1.34 8.39
N LYS A 51 -6.15 2.21 8.77
CA LYS A 51 -5.94 3.66 8.90
C LYS A 51 -5.24 3.99 10.23
N PRO A 52 -4.46 5.08 10.33
CA PRO A 52 -3.88 5.51 11.61
C PRO A 52 -4.93 5.59 12.71
N GLY A 53 -4.66 4.98 13.87
CA GLY A 53 -5.58 4.93 15.02
C GLY A 53 -6.81 4.03 14.85
N GLY A 54 -7.04 3.44 13.67
CA GLY A 54 -8.17 2.55 13.39
C GLY A 54 -7.84 1.06 13.60
N LYS A 55 -8.86 0.21 13.45
CA LYS A 55 -8.71 -1.25 13.40
C LYS A 55 -8.18 -1.70 12.02
N MET A 56 -7.56 -2.88 11.98
CA MET A 56 -7.25 -3.57 10.71
C MET A 56 -8.55 -4.11 10.13
N LEU A 57 -8.84 -3.77 8.87
CA LEU A 57 -10.08 -4.14 8.19
C LEU A 57 -9.78 -4.92 6.90
N PRO A 58 -10.60 -5.92 6.54
CA PRO A 58 -10.64 -6.49 5.20
C PRO A 58 -10.86 -5.40 4.14
N ILE A 59 -10.36 -5.60 2.92
CA ILE A 59 -10.38 -4.56 1.90
C ILE A 59 -11.80 -4.10 1.54
N ARG A 60 -12.75 -5.03 1.52
CA ARG A 60 -14.18 -4.75 1.27
C ARG A 60 -14.75 -3.76 2.27
N GLU A 61 -14.50 -3.99 3.55
CA GLU A 61 -14.94 -3.09 4.63
C GLU A 61 -14.21 -1.75 4.57
N PHE A 62 -12.91 -1.78 4.26
CA PHE A 62 -12.12 -0.58 4.12
C PHE A 62 -12.64 0.32 2.99
N LEU A 63 -12.89 -0.25 1.80
CA LEU A 63 -13.36 0.46 0.61
C LEU A 63 -14.78 1.02 0.78
N ALA A 64 -15.65 0.34 1.54
CA ALA A 64 -17.00 0.84 1.84
C ALA A 64 -16.98 2.20 2.59
N GLY A 65 -16.00 2.40 3.49
CA GLY A 65 -15.83 3.68 4.19
C GLY A 65 -14.82 4.62 3.53
N HIS A 66 -13.91 4.11 2.72
CA HIS A 66 -12.77 4.83 2.14
C HIS A 66 -12.57 4.43 0.68
N PRO A 67 -13.40 4.95 -0.24
CA PRO A 67 -13.29 4.59 -1.65
C PRO A 67 -11.95 5.03 -2.23
N MET A 68 -11.30 4.10 -2.94
CA MET A 68 -10.10 4.33 -3.74
C MET A 68 -10.48 4.18 -5.21
N LYS A 69 -9.87 4.99 -6.09
CA LYS A 69 -10.22 4.98 -7.51
C LYS A 69 -9.23 4.15 -8.30
N GLU A 70 -9.76 3.36 -9.23
CA GLU A 70 -8.96 2.71 -10.27
C GLU A 70 -8.26 3.77 -11.12
N GLY A 71 -7.01 3.51 -11.50
CA GLY A 71 -6.15 4.45 -12.21
C GLY A 71 -5.46 5.49 -11.30
N GLU A 72 -5.81 5.60 -10.02
CA GLU A 72 -5.10 6.46 -9.09
C GLU A 72 -3.69 5.90 -8.83
N VAL A 73 -2.68 6.77 -8.88
CA VAL A 73 -1.28 6.39 -8.68
C VAL A 73 -0.87 6.72 -7.25
N LEU A 74 -0.51 5.69 -6.49
CA LEU A 74 -0.01 5.84 -5.13
C LEU A 74 1.41 6.40 -5.17
N PRO A 75 1.70 7.50 -4.45
CA PRO A 75 3.04 8.07 -4.43
C PRO A 75 3.99 7.12 -3.71
N SER A 76 5.14 6.85 -4.34
CA SER A 76 6.23 6.15 -3.68
C SER A 76 6.97 7.12 -2.75
N ARG A 77 7.46 6.60 -1.63
CA ARG A 77 8.43 7.31 -0.78
C ARG A 77 9.73 6.52 -0.81
N PRO A 78 10.89 7.19 -0.82
CA PRO A 78 12.16 6.49 -0.72
C PRO A 78 12.18 5.68 0.57
N MET A 79 12.47 4.39 0.44
CA MET A 79 12.59 3.50 1.59
C MET A 79 13.88 3.86 2.33
N PRO A 80 13.84 4.03 3.67
CA PRO A 80 15.07 4.19 4.42
C PRO A 80 15.94 2.95 4.23
N VAL A 81 17.25 3.17 4.21
CA VAL A 81 18.23 2.08 4.10
C VAL A 81 17.97 1.08 5.23
N LEU A 82 17.77 -0.21 4.88
CA LEU A 82 17.54 -1.27 5.87
C LEU A 82 18.83 -1.99 6.30
N VAL A 83 19.92 -1.78 5.58
CA VAL A 83 21.23 -2.40 5.84
C VAL A 83 22.29 -1.31 5.96
N SER A 84 22.89 -1.18 7.14
CA SER A 84 23.93 -0.18 7.40
C SER A 84 25.14 -0.84 8.07
N PRO A 85 26.39 -0.45 7.71
CA PRO A 85 27.58 -0.91 8.41
C PRO A 85 27.72 -0.31 9.82
N HIS A 86 26.93 0.72 10.15
CA HIS A 86 26.88 1.37 11.46
C HIS A 86 25.46 1.38 12.03
N PRO A 87 25.27 1.39 13.37
CA PRO A 87 23.95 1.45 13.99
C PRO A 87 23.09 2.59 13.44
N PHE A 88 21.80 2.33 13.19
CA PHE A 88 20.87 3.37 12.71
C PHE A 88 20.75 4.51 13.72
N PRO A 89 20.89 5.78 13.30
CA PRO A 89 20.70 6.93 14.18
C PRO A 89 19.31 6.86 14.83
N ARG A 90 19.24 7.01 16.16
CA ARG A 90 17.95 7.15 16.82
C ARG A 90 17.32 8.46 16.39
N VAL A 91 16.19 8.38 15.68
CA VAL A 91 15.36 9.54 15.39
C VAL A 91 14.81 10.05 16.73
N SER A 92 15.16 11.29 17.10
CA SER A 92 14.54 11.95 18.25
C SER A 92 13.03 12.01 18.02
N LYS A 93 12.24 11.49 18.97
CA LYS A 93 10.80 11.71 18.97
C LYS A 93 10.56 13.16 19.37
N ALA A 94 10.21 13.99 18.40
CA ALA A 94 9.56 15.28 18.66
C ALA A 94 8.12 15.06 19.11
#